data_AF-A0AAP6B5A8-F1
#
_entry.id   AF-A0AAP6B5A8-F1
#
_cell.length_a   1.000
_cell.length_b   1.000
_cell.length_c   1.000
_cell.angle_alpha   90.00
_cell.angle_beta   90.00
_cell.angle_gamma   90.00
#
_symmetry.space_group_name_H-M   'P 1'
#
loop_
_entity.id
_entity.type
_entity.pdbx_description
1 polymer ?
#
loop_
_entity_poly.entity_id
_entity_poly.type
_entity_poly.pdbx_seq_one_letter_code
_entity_poly.pdbx_strand_id
1 'polypeptide(L)'
;MSWSPSIYRFAEGGDIPVPPDPAVVRDVLGPYAVVEPSDDEYWVRAEDGSEAEFFVGEYGVTVGAIIIEMTGPELQTALTGA
;
A
#
# COMPACT_ATOMS: atom_id res chain seq x y z
N MET A 1 -8.50 3.76 -17.59
CA MET A 1 -7.55 4.56 -16.78
C MET A 1 -7.50 3.91 -15.42
N SER A 2 -6.34 3.41 -14.99
CA SER A 2 -6.17 2.91 -13.61
C SER A 2 -5.93 4.11 -12.70
N TRP A 3 -6.58 4.14 -11.54
CA TRP A 3 -6.29 5.11 -10.48
C TRP A 3 -5.65 4.35 -9.34
N SER A 4 -4.45 4.78 -8.94
CA SER A 4 -3.71 4.25 -7.80
C SER A 4 -3.60 5.33 -6.74
N PRO A 5 -3.96 5.05 -5.47
CA PRO A 5 -3.73 6.00 -4.40
C PRO A 5 -2.22 6.17 -4.17
N SER A 6 -1.82 7.41 -3.94
CA SER A 6 -0.45 7.76 -3.54
C SER A 6 -0.47 8.54 -2.23
N ILE A 7 0.47 8.24 -1.36
CA ILE A 7 0.64 8.82 -0.03
C ILE A 7 1.87 9.72 -0.06
N TYR A 8 1.68 10.98 0.29
CA TYR A 8 2.73 12.00 0.35
C TYR A 8 2.79 12.62 1.75
N ARG A 9 3.98 12.96 2.20
CA ARG A 9 4.20 13.73 3.43
C ARG A 9 4.59 15.16 3.06
N PHE A 10 4.01 16.15 3.73
CA PHE A 10 4.38 17.56 3.59
C PHE A 10 4.92 18.09 4.92
N ALA A 11 5.90 18.99 4.86
CA ALA A 11 6.29 19.79 6.01
C ALA A 11 5.24 20.87 6.28
N GLU A 12 5.17 21.38 7.51
CA GLU A 12 4.24 22.46 7.86
C GLU A 12 4.51 23.69 6.99
N GLY A 13 3.47 24.14 6.26
CA GLY A 13 3.55 25.27 5.32
C GLY A 13 4.33 24.99 4.03
N GLY A 14 4.69 23.74 3.73
CA GLY A 14 5.40 23.35 2.52
C GLY A 14 4.48 22.85 1.41
N ASP A 15 4.75 23.27 0.17
CA ASP A 15 4.00 22.85 -1.03
C ASP A 15 4.67 21.69 -1.79
N ILE A 16 5.89 21.30 -1.39
CA ILE A 16 6.66 20.19 -1.99
C ILE A 16 6.66 19.01 -1.02
N PRO A 17 6.35 17.78 -1.47
CA PRO A 17 6.45 16.61 -0.63
C PRO A 17 7.87 16.39 -0.10
N VAL A 18 7.96 15.95 1.14
CA VAL A 18 9.21 15.51 1.76
C VAL A 18 9.43 14.04 1.39
N PRO A 19 10.59 13.66 0.83
CA PRO A 19 10.93 12.27 0.56
C PRO A 19 10.69 11.35 1.77
N PRO A 20 10.17 10.14 1.56
CA PRO A 20 10.04 9.16 2.63
C PRO A 20 11.43 8.75 3.15
N ASP A 21 11.54 8.57 4.47
CA ASP A 21 12.75 8.01 5.07
C ASP A 21 12.77 6.49 4.81
N PRO A 22 13.79 5.95 4.10
CA PRO A 22 13.87 4.52 3.79
C PRO A 22 13.86 3.63 5.03
N ALA A 23 14.43 4.09 6.15
CA ALA A 23 14.42 3.32 7.39
C ALA A 23 13.00 3.20 7.95
N VAL A 24 12.23 4.29 7.92
CA VAL A 24 10.83 4.29 8.37
C VAL A 24 9.97 3.39 7.48
N VAL A 25 10.17 3.45 6.16
CA VAL A 25 9.43 2.57 5.23
C VAL A 25 9.72 1.11 5.54
N ARG A 26 11.00 0.76 5.73
CA ARG A 26 11.41 -0.61 6.07
C ARG A 26 10.85 -1.05 7.42
N ASP A 27 10.88 -0.20 8.42
CA ASP A 27 10.36 -0.52 9.76
C ASP A 27 8.84 -0.71 9.77
N VAL A 28 8.10 0.04 8.93
CA VAL A 28 6.64 -0.04 8.84
C VAL A 28 6.17 -1.21 7.97
N LEU A 29 6.73 -1.36 6.76
CA LEU A 29 6.26 -2.37 5.79
C LEU A 29 6.98 -3.71 5.93
N GLY A 30 8.24 -3.71 6.39
CA GLY A 30 9.07 -4.90 6.52
C GLY A 30 8.46 -6.04 7.34
N PRO A 31 7.80 -5.78 8.49
CA PRO A 31 7.12 -6.83 9.26
C PRO A 31 6.01 -7.56 8.51
N TYR A 32 5.46 -6.95 7.46
CA TYR A 32 4.35 -7.48 6.68
C TYR A 32 4.78 -8.02 5.32
N ALA A 33 6.06 -7.89 4.95
CA ALA A 33 6.57 -8.33 3.67
C ALA A 33 6.48 -9.86 3.52
N VAL A 34 5.89 -10.35 2.42
CA VAL A 34 5.76 -11.79 2.15
C VAL A 34 6.83 -12.33 1.20
N VAL A 35 7.56 -11.43 0.54
CA VAL A 35 8.77 -11.71 -0.24
C VAL A 35 9.87 -10.75 0.23
N GLU A 36 11.13 -11.08 -0.08
CA GLU A 36 12.22 -10.13 0.16
C GLU A 36 11.95 -8.84 -0.64
N PRO A 37 11.84 -7.67 0.03
CA PRO A 37 11.58 -6.41 -0.65
C PRO A 37 12.72 -6.04 -1.61
N SER A 38 12.39 -5.38 -2.72
CA SER A 38 13.40 -4.62 -3.47
C SER A 38 13.66 -3.28 -2.78
N ASP A 39 14.56 -2.47 -3.35
CA ASP A 39 14.84 -1.13 -2.83
C ASP A 39 13.61 -0.20 -2.85
N ASP A 40 12.68 -0.42 -3.78
CA ASP A 40 11.55 0.44 -4.10
C ASP A 40 10.19 -0.27 -4.10
N GLU A 41 10.12 -1.57 -3.87
CA GLU A 41 8.88 -2.35 -3.96
C GLU A 41 8.70 -3.27 -2.75
N TYR A 42 7.50 -3.23 -2.18
CA TYR A 42 7.08 -4.07 -1.06
C TYR A 42 5.78 -4.78 -1.42
N TRP A 43 5.82 -6.11 -1.39
CA TRP A 43 4.61 -6.92 -1.36
C TRP A 43 4.31 -7.33 0.08
N VAL A 44 3.19 -6.85 0.61
CA VAL A 44 2.84 -7.05 2.02
C VAL A 44 1.52 -7.81 2.17
N ARG A 45 1.36 -8.50 3.30
CA ARG A 45 0.13 -9.17 3.70
C ARG A 45 -0.30 -8.75 5.11
N ALA A 46 -1.55 -8.36 5.26
CA ALA A 46 -2.16 -8.04 6.54
C ALA A 46 -2.61 -9.31 7.31
N GLU A 47 -2.98 -9.15 8.59
CA GLU A 47 -3.42 -10.27 9.45
C GLU A 47 -4.69 -10.96 8.95
N ASP A 48 -5.55 -10.23 8.23
CA ASP A 48 -6.78 -10.76 7.63
C ASP A 48 -6.53 -11.52 6.31
N GLY A 49 -5.26 -11.63 5.87
CA GLY A 49 -4.85 -12.31 4.66
C GLY A 49 -4.91 -11.45 3.39
N SER A 50 -5.41 -10.21 3.46
CA SER A 50 -5.36 -9.29 2.33
C SER A 50 -3.92 -8.88 2.00
N GLU A 51 -3.67 -8.60 0.72
CA GLU A 51 -2.34 -8.25 0.22
C GLU A 51 -2.34 -6.92 -0.52
N ALA A 52 -1.18 -6.26 -0.53
CA ALA A 52 -0.98 -5.08 -1.34
C ALA A 52 0.46 -4.94 -1.81
N GLU A 53 0.60 -4.32 -2.98
CA GLU A 53 1.87 -3.91 -3.58
C GLU A 53 2.08 -2.41 -3.32
N PHE A 54 3.25 -2.05 -2.81
CA PHE A 54 3.64 -0.67 -2.54
C PHE A 54 4.92 -0.33 -3.31
N PHE A 55 4.88 0.77 -4.06
CA PHE A 55 6.05 1.37 -4.73
C PHE A 55 6.50 2.61 -3.96
N VAL A 56 7.76 2.66 -3.58
CA VAL A 56 8.40 3.75 -2.85
C VAL A 56 9.14 4.62 -3.85
N GLY A 57 8.53 5.73 -4.22
CA GLY A 57 9.12 6.72 -5.12
C GLY A 57 9.89 7.80 -4.36
N GLU A 58 10.50 8.70 -5.13
CA GLU A 58 11.31 9.82 -4.61
C GLU A 58 10.56 10.68 -3.57
N TYR A 59 9.25 10.86 -3.74
CA TYR A 59 8.45 11.79 -2.95
C TYR A 59 7.32 11.15 -2.13
N GLY A 60 7.08 9.86 -2.31
CA GLY A 60 5.93 9.22 -1.68
C GLY A 60 5.79 7.74 -2.01
N VAL A 61 4.72 7.15 -1.51
CA VAL A 61 4.42 5.73 -1.67
C VAL A 61 3.16 5.58 -2.51
N THR A 62 3.22 4.78 -3.56
CA THR A 62 2.07 4.47 -4.42
C THR A 62 1.60 3.05 -4.16
N VAL A 63 0.29 2.85 -4.05
CA VAL A 63 -0.29 1.51 -3.96
C VAL A 63 -0.54 0.99 -5.37
N GLY A 64 0.17 -0.07 -5.74
CA GLY A 64 0.12 -0.68 -7.06
C GLY A 64 -1.13 -1.53 -7.25
N ALA A 65 -1.23 -2.58 -6.44
CA ALA A 65 -2.33 -3.52 -6.40
C ALA A 65 -2.82 -3.71 -4.97
N ILE A 66 -4.10 -4.00 -4.81
CA ILE A 66 -4.71 -4.46 -3.57
C ILE A 66 -5.47 -5.74 -3.91
N ILE A 67 -5.18 -6.82 -3.19
CA ILE A 67 -5.84 -8.11 -3.32
C ILE A 67 -6.59 -8.36 -2.01
N ILE A 68 -7.91 -8.33 -2.09
CA ILE A 68 -8.78 -8.68 -0.97
C ILE A 68 -9.46 -9.99 -1.33
N GLU A 69 -9.22 -11.04 -0.55
CA GLU A 69 -9.97 -12.29 -0.70
C GLU A 69 -11.32 -12.14 0.01
N MET A 70 -12.38 -11.90 -0.78
CA MET A 70 -13.75 -11.88 -0.27
C MET A 70 -14.38 -13.26 -0.47
N THR A 71 -14.97 -13.82 0.59
CA THR A 71 -15.72 -15.08 0.52
C THR A 71 -17.10 -14.92 1.17
N GLY A 72 -17.98 -15.92 1.07
CA GLY A 72 -19.20 -15.94 1.87
C GLY A 72 -20.25 -14.85 1.55
N PRO A 73 -21.11 -14.50 2.53
CA PRO A 73 -22.21 -13.55 2.35
C PRO A 73 -21.78 -12.15 1.93
N GLU A 74 -20.65 -11.65 2.44
CA GLU A 74 -20.10 -10.35 2.04
C GLU A 74 -19.76 -10.29 0.54
N LEU A 75 -19.22 -11.37 -0.05
CA LEU A 75 -19.03 -11.46 -1.50
C LEU A 75 -20.36 -11.41 -2.26
N GLN A 76 -21.38 -12.12 -1.76
CA GLN A 76 -22.70 -12.12 -2.39
C GLN A 76 -23.33 -10.72 -2.38
N THR A 77 -23.26 -10.01 -1.26
CA THR A 77 -23.74 -8.62 -1.16
C THR A 77 -22.95 -7.69 -2.09
N ALA A 78 -21.62 -7.78 -2.12
CA ALA A 78 -20.79 -6.95 -3.01
C ALA A 78 -21.11 -7.16 -4.50
N LEU A 79 -21.39 -8.40 -4.91
CA LEU A 79 -21.71 -8.74 -6.31
C LEU A 79 -23.16 -8.40 -6.70
N THR A 80 -24.09 -8.41 -5.76
CA THR A 80 -25.53 -8.30 -6.07
C THR A 80 -26.18 -7.00 -5.61
N GLY A 81 -25.53 -6.24 -4.73
CA GLY A 81 -26.08 -5.02 -4.12
C GLY A 81 -27.26 -5.26 -3.19
N ALA A 82 -27.46 -6.50 -2.73
CA ALA A 82 -28.55 -6.94 -1.85
C ALA A 82 -28.24 -6.77 -0.36
#